data_AF-K9KCB7-F1
#
_entry.id   AF-K9KCB7-F1
#
_cell.length_a   1.000
_cell.length_b   1.000
_cell.length_c   1.000
_cell.angle_alpha   90.00
_cell.angle_beta   90.00
_cell.angle_gamma   90.00
#
_symmetry.space_group_name_H-M   'P 1'
#
loop_
_entity.id
_entity.type
_entity.pdbx_description
1 polymer ?
#
loop_
_entity_poly.entity_id
_entity_poly.type
_entity_poly.pdbx_seq_one_letter_code
_entity_poly.pdbx_strand_id
1 'polypeptide(L)'
;ADQTVQEHLIEKYMLLPNQVWDSIIQQATKNVDILKDPETVKQLGSILKTNVRACKAVGHPFVIQLGRIYLDMLNVYKCLSENISAAIQANGEMVTKQPLIRSMRTVKRETLKLISGWVSRSNDPQMVAENFVPPLLDAVLIDYQRNVPAAREPEVLSTMAIIVNKLGGHITAEIPQIFDAVFECTLNMINKDFEEYPEHRTNFFLLLQAVNSHCFPAFLAIPPAQFKLVLDSIIWAFKHTMRNVADTGLQILFTLLQNVAQEEAAAQSFYQTYFCDILQHIFSVVTDTSHTAGLTMHASILAYMFNLVEEGKISTPLNPGNPVNNQMFIQEYVANLLKSAFPHLQDAQVKLFVTGLFSLNQDIPAFKEHLRDFLVQIKEFAGEDTSDLFLEERETALRQAQEEKHKLQMSVPGILNPHEIPEEMCD
;
A
#
# COMPACT_ATOMS: atom_id res chain seq x y z
N ALA A 1 -31.51 16.55 10.36
CA ALA A 1 -32.69 15.77 9.95
C ALA A 1 -33.04 14.81 11.08
N ASP A 2 -34.31 14.46 11.26
CA ASP A 2 -34.72 13.50 12.28
C ASP A 2 -34.09 12.13 11.98
N GLN A 3 -33.17 11.68 12.84
CA GLN A 3 -32.43 10.44 12.66
C GLN A 3 -33.39 9.28 12.44
N THR A 4 -34.43 9.15 13.27
CA THR A 4 -35.44 8.09 13.21
C THR A 4 -36.17 8.03 11.87
N VAL A 5 -36.48 9.18 11.27
CA VAL A 5 -37.11 9.23 9.94
C VAL A 5 -36.14 8.70 8.87
N GLN A 6 -34.85 9.05 8.97
CA GLN A 6 -33.84 8.54 8.05
C GLN A 6 -33.68 7.02 8.16
N GLU A 7 -33.69 6.47 9.37
CA GLU A 7 -33.61 5.01 9.59
C GLU A 7 -34.78 4.28 8.92
N HIS A 8 -36.02 4.78 9.14
CA HIS A 8 -37.21 4.19 8.54
C HIS A 8 -37.22 4.25 7.00
N LEU A 9 -36.69 5.34 6.43
CA LEU A 9 -36.52 5.46 4.98
C LEU A 9 -35.50 4.45 4.44
N ILE A 10 -34.39 4.22 5.15
CA ILE A 10 -33.39 3.21 4.76
C ILE A 10 -33.97 1.80 4.82
N GLU A 11 -34.71 1.47 5.88
CA GLU A 11 -35.39 0.17 6.01
C GLU A 11 -36.34 -0.10 4.84
N LYS A 12 -37.17 0.88 4.50
CA LYS A 12 -38.12 0.78 3.38
C LYS A 12 -37.40 0.74 2.03
N TYR A 13 -36.33 1.50 1.88
CA TYR A 13 -35.50 1.53 0.68
C TYR A 13 -34.85 0.17 0.40
N MET A 14 -34.37 -0.51 1.45
CA MET A 14 -33.67 -1.79 1.34
C MET A 14 -34.59 -3.02 1.46
N LEU A 15 -35.91 -2.82 1.53
CA LEU A 15 -36.89 -3.89 1.73
C LEU A 15 -36.79 -5.02 0.69
N LEU A 16 -36.76 -4.70 -0.61
CA LEU A 16 -36.75 -5.71 -1.67
C LEU A 16 -35.44 -6.52 -1.70
N PRO A 17 -34.23 -5.91 -1.67
CA PRO A 17 -32.99 -6.66 -1.53
C PRO A 17 -32.98 -7.56 -0.28
N ASN A 18 -33.50 -7.05 0.85
CA ASN A 18 -33.52 -7.78 2.10
C ASN A 18 -34.47 -8.99 2.07
N GLN A 19 -35.62 -8.91 1.40
CA GLN A 19 -36.53 -10.07 1.27
C GLN A 19 -35.87 -11.24 0.55
N VAL A 20 -35.13 -10.97 -0.54
CA VAL A 20 -34.41 -12.01 -1.28
C VAL A 20 -33.23 -12.52 -0.45
N TRP A 21 -32.48 -11.61 0.20
CA TRP A 21 -31.39 -11.98 1.11
C TRP A 21 -31.86 -12.93 2.21
N ASP A 22 -32.90 -12.54 2.96
CA ASP A 22 -33.44 -13.34 4.07
C ASP A 22 -33.92 -14.72 3.59
N SER A 23 -34.52 -14.80 2.39
CA SER A 23 -34.93 -16.08 1.79
C SER A 23 -33.74 -16.98 1.48
N ILE A 24 -32.66 -16.44 0.92
CA ILE A 24 -31.44 -17.20 0.63
C ILE A 24 -30.78 -17.65 1.93
N ILE A 25 -30.65 -16.76 2.93
CA ILE A 25 -30.06 -17.11 4.23
C ILE A 25 -30.85 -18.22 4.93
N GLN A 26 -32.19 -18.13 4.96
CA GLN A 26 -33.04 -19.18 5.54
C GLN A 26 -32.88 -20.55 4.85
N GLN A 27 -32.67 -20.55 3.52
CA GLN A 27 -32.39 -21.77 2.77
C GLN A 27 -30.98 -22.30 3.09
N ALA A 28 -29.97 -21.41 3.16
CA ALA A 28 -28.59 -21.77 3.48
C ALA A 28 -28.46 -22.36 4.89
N THR A 29 -29.22 -21.85 5.86
CA THR A 29 -29.26 -22.42 7.23
C THR A 29 -29.73 -23.88 7.23
N LYS A 30 -30.63 -24.26 6.33
CA LYS A 30 -31.12 -25.65 6.22
C LYS A 30 -30.21 -26.52 5.36
N ASN A 31 -29.65 -25.96 4.30
CA ASN A 31 -28.76 -26.65 3.39
C ASN A 31 -27.75 -25.68 2.76
N VAL A 32 -26.49 -25.78 3.19
CA VAL A 32 -25.39 -24.95 2.68
C VAL A 32 -25.08 -25.19 1.20
N ASP A 33 -25.51 -26.31 0.61
CA ASP A 33 -25.27 -26.60 -0.80
C ASP A 33 -26.00 -25.65 -1.75
N ILE A 34 -27.02 -24.90 -1.28
CA ILE A 34 -27.62 -23.83 -2.09
C ILE A 34 -26.61 -22.72 -2.43
N LEU A 35 -25.54 -22.56 -1.63
CA LEU A 35 -24.44 -21.64 -1.94
C LEU A 35 -23.52 -22.14 -3.07
N LYS A 36 -23.76 -23.34 -3.59
CA LYS A 36 -23.13 -23.88 -4.81
C LYS A 36 -24.04 -23.78 -6.03
N ASP A 37 -25.29 -23.35 -5.86
CA ASP A 37 -26.22 -23.13 -6.96
C ASP A 37 -25.86 -21.84 -7.73
N PRO A 38 -25.66 -21.90 -9.07
CA PRO A 38 -25.25 -20.74 -9.85
C PRO A 38 -26.20 -19.54 -9.79
N GLU A 39 -27.52 -19.78 -9.74
CA GLU A 39 -28.50 -18.69 -9.71
C GLU A 39 -28.53 -18.01 -8.35
N THR A 40 -28.45 -18.79 -7.27
CA THR A 40 -28.34 -18.30 -5.89
C THR A 40 -27.10 -17.40 -5.71
N VAL A 41 -25.93 -17.85 -6.17
CA VAL A 41 -24.69 -17.06 -6.08
C VAL A 41 -24.79 -15.77 -6.89
N LYS A 42 -25.43 -15.82 -8.06
CA LYS A 42 -25.67 -14.63 -8.90
C LYS A 42 -26.61 -13.63 -8.22
N GLN A 43 -27.67 -14.11 -7.56
CA GLN A 43 -28.59 -13.28 -6.78
C GLN A 43 -27.89 -12.60 -5.60
N LEU A 44 -27.07 -13.35 -4.85
CA LEU A 44 -26.22 -12.79 -3.77
C LEU A 44 -25.32 -11.67 -4.30
N GLY A 45 -24.65 -11.88 -5.43
CA GLY A 45 -23.81 -10.85 -6.05
C GLY A 45 -24.60 -9.59 -6.45
N SER A 46 -25.83 -9.75 -6.94
CA SER A 46 -26.71 -8.62 -7.29
C SER A 46 -27.16 -7.83 -6.05
N ILE A 47 -27.52 -8.54 -4.98
CA ILE A 47 -27.92 -7.93 -3.70
C ILE A 47 -26.77 -7.12 -3.12
N LEU A 48 -25.55 -7.68 -3.08
CA LEU A 48 -24.39 -6.99 -2.55
C LEU A 48 -24.02 -5.76 -3.40
N LYS A 49 -24.07 -5.85 -4.74
CA LYS A 49 -23.88 -4.68 -5.61
C LYS A 49 -24.89 -3.57 -5.31
N THR A 50 -26.14 -3.93 -5.06
CA THR A 50 -27.18 -2.97 -4.68
C THR A 50 -26.85 -2.31 -3.34
N ASN A 51 -26.41 -3.09 -2.34
CA ASN A 51 -25.96 -2.57 -1.06
C ASN A 51 -24.73 -1.65 -1.20
N VAL A 52 -23.74 -1.99 -2.05
CA VAL A 52 -22.57 -1.14 -2.30
C VAL A 52 -22.98 0.22 -2.86
N ARG A 53 -23.91 0.24 -3.83
CA ARG A 53 -24.41 1.48 -4.44
C ARG A 53 -25.21 2.33 -3.45
N ALA A 54 -26.09 1.69 -2.67
CA ALA A 54 -26.85 2.32 -1.60
C ALA A 54 -25.92 2.93 -0.54
N CYS A 55 -24.97 2.14 -0.05
CA CYS A 55 -23.96 2.56 0.94
C CYS A 55 -23.17 3.78 0.44
N LYS A 56 -22.72 3.76 -0.82
CA LYS A 56 -21.98 4.88 -1.41
C LYS A 56 -22.77 6.19 -1.37
N ALA A 57 -24.08 6.13 -1.60
CA ALA A 57 -24.95 7.31 -1.65
C ALA A 57 -25.37 7.78 -0.24
N VAL A 58 -25.69 6.86 0.66
CA VAL A 58 -26.21 7.18 2.00
C VAL A 58 -25.10 7.58 2.98
N GLY A 59 -23.92 6.96 2.89
CA GLY A 59 -22.81 7.20 3.81
C GLY A 59 -22.99 6.54 5.17
N HIS A 60 -22.50 7.18 6.25
CA HIS A 60 -22.49 6.61 7.60
C HIS A 60 -23.84 6.02 8.08
N PRO A 61 -25.01 6.68 7.88
CA PRO A 61 -26.31 6.16 8.34
C PRO A 61 -26.70 4.80 7.74
N PHE A 62 -26.02 4.34 6.69
CA PHE A 62 -26.20 2.99 6.14
C PHE A 62 -25.79 1.88 7.13
N VAL A 63 -25.18 2.22 8.28
CA VAL A 63 -24.83 1.30 9.35
C VAL A 63 -26.00 0.43 9.80
N ILE A 64 -27.24 0.93 9.75
CA ILE A 64 -28.44 0.18 10.15
C ILE A 64 -28.68 -1.01 9.23
N GLN A 65 -28.58 -0.76 7.93
CA GLN A 65 -28.70 -1.80 6.91
C GLN A 65 -27.50 -2.75 6.96
N LEU A 66 -26.28 -2.21 7.07
CA LEU A 66 -25.08 -3.05 7.12
C LEU A 66 -25.10 -3.96 8.34
N GLY A 67 -25.38 -3.41 9.53
CA GLY A 67 -25.48 -4.13 10.80
C GLY A 67 -26.51 -5.27 10.75
N ARG A 68 -27.64 -5.07 10.07
CA ARG A 68 -28.66 -6.11 9.86
C ARG A 68 -28.10 -7.35 9.16
N ILE A 69 -27.30 -7.17 8.10
CA ILE A 69 -26.84 -8.27 7.25
C ILE A 69 -25.41 -8.72 7.57
N TYR A 70 -24.71 -8.05 8.49
CA TYR A 70 -23.26 -8.12 8.61
C TYR A 70 -22.73 -9.54 8.89
N LEU A 71 -23.23 -10.17 9.95
CA LEU A 71 -22.75 -11.50 10.36
C LEU A 71 -23.13 -12.59 9.36
N ASP A 72 -24.34 -12.54 8.81
CA ASP A 72 -24.77 -13.46 7.75
C ASP A 72 -23.93 -13.30 6.50
N MET A 73 -23.57 -12.06 6.14
CA MET A 73 -22.71 -11.77 5.00
C MET A 73 -21.30 -12.34 5.19
N LEU A 74 -20.75 -12.26 6.40
CA LEU A 74 -19.45 -12.87 6.74
C LEU A 74 -19.52 -14.41 6.72
N ASN A 75 -20.61 -15.01 7.18
CA ASN A 75 -20.81 -16.46 7.09
C ASN A 75 -20.88 -16.93 5.63
N VAL A 76 -21.65 -16.24 4.78
CA VAL A 76 -21.71 -16.52 3.34
C VAL A 76 -20.34 -16.35 2.69
N TYR A 77 -19.61 -15.28 3.03
CA TYR A 77 -18.24 -15.06 2.54
C TYR A 77 -17.33 -16.25 2.84
N LYS A 78 -17.36 -16.75 4.08
CA LYS A 78 -16.55 -17.88 4.53
C LYS A 78 -16.92 -19.17 3.81
N CYS A 79 -18.20 -19.52 3.72
CA CYS A 79 -18.66 -20.72 3.00
C CYS A 79 -18.26 -20.68 1.52
N LEU A 80 -18.43 -19.54 0.84
CA LEU A 80 -18.03 -19.40 -0.56
C LEU A 80 -16.51 -19.50 -0.74
N SER A 81 -15.75 -19.00 0.23
CA SER A 81 -14.30 -19.12 0.22
C SER A 81 -13.83 -20.56 0.31
N GLU A 82 -14.35 -21.31 1.28
CA GLU A 82 -14.04 -22.72 1.49
C GLU A 82 -14.40 -23.54 0.24
N ASN A 83 -15.55 -23.25 -0.37
CA ASN A 83 -15.96 -23.87 -1.64
C ASN A 83 -14.98 -23.56 -2.79
N ILE A 84 -14.52 -22.31 -2.94
CA ILE A 84 -13.53 -21.94 -3.97
C ILE A 84 -12.20 -22.68 -3.72
N SER A 85 -11.73 -22.66 -2.49
CA SER A 85 -10.44 -23.26 -2.10
C SER A 85 -10.45 -24.77 -2.32
N ALA A 86 -11.51 -25.45 -1.87
CA ALA A 86 -11.68 -26.90 -2.08
C ALA A 86 -11.79 -27.25 -3.58
N ALA A 87 -12.49 -26.44 -4.37
CA ALA A 87 -12.60 -26.66 -5.81
C ALA A 87 -11.23 -26.56 -6.52
N ILE A 88 -10.40 -25.59 -6.13
CA ILE A 88 -9.03 -25.41 -6.67
C ILE A 88 -8.12 -26.54 -6.22
N GLN A 89 -8.19 -26.96 -4.97
CA GLN A 89 -7.41 -28.11 -4.48
C GLN A 89 -7.76 -29.41 -5.22
N ALA A 90 -9.04 -29.64 -5.50
CA ALA A 90 -9.50 -30.86 -6.17
C ALA A 90 -9.21 -30.88 -7.69
N ASN A 91 -9.29 -29.73 -8.36
CA ASN A 91 -9.28 -29.67 -9.84
C ASN A 91 -8.15 -28.82 -10.43
N GLY A 92 -7.27 -28.28 -9.58
CA GLY A 92 -6.23 -27.34 -9.97
C GLY A 92 -6.77 -25.95 -10.30
N GLU A 93 -5.84 -25.05 -10.67
CA GLU A 93 -6.14 -23.64 -10.89
C GLU A 93 -7.06 -23.37 -12.07
N MET A 94 -7.17 -24.29 -13.04
CA MET A 94 -8.04 -24.13 -14.22
C MET A 94 -9.52 -23.94 -13.84
N VAL A 95 -9.95 -24.45 -12.68
CA VAL A 95 -11.33 -24.31 -12.19
C VAL A 95 -11.71 -22.84 -11.94
N THR A 96 -10.73 -21.95 -11.71
CA THR A 96 -10.96 -20.51 -11.50
C THR A 96 -11.58 -19.82 -12.72
N LYS A 97 -11.48 -20.43 -13.90
CA LYS A 97 -12.08 -19.94 -15.14
C LYS A 97 -13.56 -20.33 -15.28
N GLN A 98 -14.07 -21.24 -14.46
CA GLN A 98 -15.46 -21.70 -14.55
C GLN A 98 -16.43 -20.61 -14.05
N PRO A 99 -17.62 -20.50 -14.67
CA PRO A 99 -18.60 -19.46 -14.33
C PRO A 99 -18.99 -19.43 -12.84
N LEU A 100 -19.20 -20.60 -12.22
CA LEU A 100 -19.60 -20.68 -10.81
C LEU A 100 -18.54 -20.08 -9.88
N ILE A 101 -17.27 -20.48 -10.04
CA ILE A 101 -16.15 -19.97 -9.22
C ILE A 101 -15.96 -18.47 -9.42
N ARG A 102 -16.12 -17.96 -10.64
CA ARG A 102 -16.08 -16.51 -10.92
C ARG A 102 -17.22 -15.76 -10.22
N SER A 103 -18.43 -16.32 -10.22
CA SER A 103 -19.57 -15.74 -9.50
C SER A 103 -19.35 -15.75 -7.98
N MET A 104 -18.80 -16.85 -7.42
CA MET A 104 -18.46 -16.92 -6.00
C MET A 104 -17.41 -15.88 -5.61
N ARG A 105 -16.36 -15.70 -6.42
CA ARG A 105 -15.36 -14.62 -6.22
C ARG A 105 -15.99 -13.24 -6.31
N THR A 106 -16.96 -13.05 -7.22
CA THR A 106 -17.70 -11.79 -7.31
C THR A 106 -18.44 -11.49 -6.01
N VAL A 107 -19.09 -12.47 -5.39
CA VAL A 107 -19.74 -12.29 -4.07
C VAL A 107 -18.71 -11.88 -3.02
N LYS A 108 -17.56 -12.57 -2.92
CA LYS A 108 -16.49 -12.21 -1.98
C LYS A 108 -15.99 -10.76 -2.17
N ARG A 109 -15.74 -10.35 -3.41
CA ARG A 109 -15.30 -8.99 -3.76
C ARG A 109 -16.34 -7.93 -3.39
N GLU A 110 -17.60 -8.16 -3.73
CA GLU A 110 -18.67 -7.20 -3.42
C GLU A 110 -18.93 -7.11 -1.90
N THR A 111 -18.75 -8.19 -1.13
CA THR A 111 -18.71 -8.14 0.34
C THR A 111 -17.60 -7.22 0.82
N LEU A 112 -16.36 -7.42 0.37
CA LEU A 112 -15.21 -6.62 0.78
C LEU A 112 -15.36 -5.13 0.39
N LYS A 113 -15.90 -4.85 -0.81
CA LYS A 113 -16.23 -3.49 -1.28
C LYS A 113 -17.33 -2.83 -0.45
N LEU A 114 -18.34 -3.59 -0.02
CA LEU A 114 -19.38 -3.04 0.85
C LEU A 114 -18.80 -2.62 2.20
N ILE A 115 -17.97 -3.48 2.79
CA ILE A 115 -17.33 -3.25 4.08
C ILE A 115 -16.40 -2.05 4.02
N SER A 116 -15.40 -2.06 3.13
CA SER A 116 -14.47 -0.94 2.95
C SER A 116 -15.18 0.35 2.50
N GLY A 117 -16.18 0.23 1.63
CA GLY A 117 -17.00 1.34 1.14
C GLY A 117 -17.80 2.04 2.24
N TRP A 118 -18.30 1.28 3.22
CA TRP A 118 -18.96 1.85 4.39
C TRP A 118 -17.96 2.40 5.41
N VAL A 119 -16.90 1.64 5.75
CA VAL A 119 -15.88 2.09 6.72
C VAL A 119 -15.26 3.41 6.27
N SER A 120 -14.90 3.55 4.99
CA SER A 120 -14.36 4.83 4.46
C SER A 120 -15.29 6.03 4.68
N ARG A 121 -16.60 5.81 4.81
CA ARG A 121 -17.64 6.83 5.03
C ARG A 121 -18.16 6.90 6.46
N SER A 122 -17.65 6.07 7.37
CA SER A 122 -18.06 6.12 8.77
C SER A 122 -17.50 7.37 9.45
N ASN A 123 -18.14 7.84 10.51
CA ASN A 123 -17.69 8.98 11.31
C ASN A 123 -17.54 8.63 12.81
N ASP A 124 -17.63 7.34 13.15
CA ASP A 124 -17.42 6.81 14.51
C ASP A 124 -16.39 5.66 14.45
N PRO A 125 -15.09 5.98 14.60
CA PRO A 125 -14.01 4.98 14.53
C PRO A 125 -14.08 3.95 15.66
N GLN A 126 -14.49 4.35 16.86
CA GLN A 126 -14.57 3.46 18.02
C GLN A 126 -15.62 2.38 17.79
N MET A 127 -16.82 2.78 17.38
CA MET A 127 -17.92 1.85 17.09
C MET A 127 -17.54 0.85 15.98
N VAL A 128 -16.81 1.31 14.94
CA VAL A 128 -16.31 0.43 13.88
C VAL A 128 -15.29 -0.56 14.42
N ALA A 129 -14.31 -0.08 15.20
CA ALA A 129 -13.25 -0.91 15.77
C ALA A 129 -13.79 -1.97 16.73
N GLU A 130 -14.81 -1.67 17.52
CA GLU A 130 -15.37 -2.62 18.49
C GLU A 130 -16.37 -3.60 17.89
N ASN A 131 -17.20 -3.17 16.92
CA ASN A 131 -18.34 -3.97 16.47
C ASN A 131 -18.15 -4.62 15.09
N PHE A 132 -17.36 -4.01 14.21
CA PHE A 132 -17.21 -4.45 12.82
C PHE A 132 -15.85 -5.10 12.55
N VAL A 133 -14.76 -4.60 13.15
CA VAL A 133 -13.43 -5.15 12.92
C VAL A 133 -13.29 -6.60 13.43
N PRO A 134 -13.65 -6.96 14.68
CA PRO A 134 -13.34 -8.30 15.19
C PRO A 134 -14.01 -9.44 14.39
N PRO A 135 -15.31 -9.37 14.03
CA PRO A 135 -15.93 -10.39 13.18
C PRO A 135 -15.31 -10.47 11.78
N LEU A 136 -14.89 -9.33 11.22
CA LEU A 136 -14.21 -9.28 9.93
C LEU A 136 -12.87 -10.04 9.99
N LEU A 137 -12.08 -9.82 11.05
CA LEU A 137 -10.79 -10.48 11.21
C LEU A 137 -10.95 -12.00 11.29
N ASP A 138 -11.90 -12.48 12.09
CA ASP A 138 -12.16 -13.92 12.25
C ASP A 138 -12.65 -14.58 10.95
N ALA A 139 -13.57 -13.93 10.24
CA ALA A 139 -14.17 -14.49 9.03
C ALA A 139 -13.26 -14.40 7.78
N VAL A 140 -12.42 -13.36 7.68
CA VAL A 140 -11.68 -13.03 6.45
C VAL A 140 -10.21 -13.34 6.54
N LEU A 141 -9.53 -13.05 7.66
CA LEU A 141 -8.07 -13.16 7.69
C LEU A 141 -7.59 -14.60 7.80
N ILE A 142 -8.19 -15.38 8.71
CA ILE A 142 -7.85 -16.80 8.85
C ILE A 142 -8.22 -17.56 7.57
N ASP A 143 -9.34 -17.19 6.95
CA ASP A 143 -9.75 -17.68 5.64
C ASP A 143 -8.69 -17.40 4.56
N TYR A 144 -8.22 -16.15 4.47
CA TYR A 144 -7.16 -15.76 3.54
C TYR A 144 -5.86 -16.56 3.78
N GLN A 145 -5.44 -16.71 5.04
CA GLN A 145 -4.22 -17.43 5.40
C GLN A 145 -4.27 -18.91 4.98
N ARG A 146 -5.39 -19.59 5.29
CA ARG A 146 -5.60 -21.03 5.03
C ARG A 146 -5.79 -21.36 3.56
N ASN A 147 -6.21 -20.39 2.76
CA ASN A 147 -6.44 -20.58 1.34
C ASN A 147 -5.14 -20.87 0.58
N VAL A 148 -5.26 -21.70 -0.46
CA VAL A 148 -4.17 -21.91 -1.42
C VAL A 148 -3.85 -20.60 -2.15
N PRO A 149 -2.61 -20.37 -2.62
CA PRO A 149 -2.20 -19.09 -3.23
C PRO A 149 -3.18 -18.56 -4.29
N ALA A 150 -3.60 -19.41 -5.23
CA ALA A 150 -4.55 -19.04 -6.28
C ALA A 150 -5.97 -18.70 -5.75
N ALA A 151 -6.35 -19.17 -4.56
CA ALA A 151 -7.64 -18.89 -3.93
C ALA A 151 -7.66 -17.60 -3.10
N ARG A 152 -6.49 -17.06 -2.73
CA ARG A 152 -6.38 -15.84 -1.91
C ARG A 152 -6.89 -14.63 -2.65
N GLU A 153 -7.90 -13.95 -2.10
CA GLU A 153 -8.50 -12.78 -2.72
C GLU A 153 -7.68 -11.51 -2.41
N PRO A 154 -7.04 -10.87 -3.41
CA PRO A 154 -6.18 -9.71 -3.19
C PRO A 154 -6.94 -8.50 -2.62
N GLU A 155 -8.26 -8.39 -2.87
CA GLU A 155 -9.08 -7.30 -2.31
C GLU A 155 -9.14 -7.30 -0.77
N VAL A 156 -8.78 -8.42 -0.11
CA VAL A 156 -8.65 -8.49 1.37
C VAL A 156 -7.59 -7.51 1.84
N LEU A 157 -6.43 -7.49 1.19
CA LEU A 157 -5.31 -6.61 1.54
C LEU A 157 -5.68 -5.13 1.37
N SER A 158 -6.31 -4.78 0.24
CA SER A 158 -6.77 -3.40 0.01
C SER A 158 -7.88 -2.98 0.97
N THR A 159 -8.75 -3.92 1.37
CA THR A 159 -9.80 -3.66 2.35
C THR A 159 -9.20 -3.35 3.72
N MET A 160 -8.20 -4.12 4.14
CA MET A 160 -7.46 -3.84 5.37
C MET A 160 -6.74 -2.49 5.28
N ALA A 161 -6.12 -2.15 4.14
CA ALA A 161 -5.48 -0.86 3.95
C ALA A 161 -6.47 0.31 4.13
N ILE A 162 -7.68 0.21 3.56
CA ILE A 162 -8.74 1.22 3.70
C ILE A 162 -9.19 1.35 5.17
N ILE A 163 -9.35 0.22 5.87
CA ILE A 163 -9.75 0.21 7.28
C ILE A 163 -8.65 0.85 8.14
N VAL A 164 -7.38 0.52 7.92
CA VAL A 164 -6.24 1.09 8.64
C VAL A 164 -6.13 2.59 8.41
N ASN A 165 -6.23 3.06 7.16
CA ASN A 165 -6.23 4.48 6.82
C ASN A 165 -7.37 5.25 7.52
N LYS A 166 -8.51 4.59 7.74
CA LYS A 166 -9.67 5.21 8.36
C LYS A 166 -9.61 5.22 9.89
N LEU A 167 -9.18 4.13 10.50
CA LEU A 167 -9.25 3.93 11.96
C LEU A 167 -7.97 4.36 12.69
N GLY A 168 -6.81 4.26 12.03
CA GLY A 168 -5.50 4.60 12.58
C GLY A 168 -5.26 4.01 13.97
N GLY A 169 -5.09 4.88 14.97
CA GLY A 169 -4.86 4.47 16.36
C GLY A 169 -5.88 3.45 16.90
N HIS A 170 -7.14 3.49 16.45
CA HIS A 170 -8.19 2.60 16.93
C HIS A 170 -8.03 1.14 16.50
N ILE A 171 -7.25 0.86 15.44
CA ILE A 171 -6.96 -0.51 14.98
C ILE A 171 -5.50 -0.92 15.23
N THR A 172 -4.67 -0.03 15.80
CA THR A 172 -3.24 -0.30 16.00
C THR A 172 -2.99 -1.57 16.83
N ALA A 173 -3.84 -1.86 17.82
CA ALA A 173 -3.75 -3.07 18.64
C ALA A 173 -4.01 -4.38 17.88
N GLU A 174 -4.77 -4.32 16.77
CA GLU A 174 -5.14 -5.48 15.97
C GLU A 174 -4.12 -5.78 14.84
N ILE A 175 -3.21 -4.84 14.55
CA ILE A 175 -2.21 -4.99 13.48
C ILE A 175 -1.37 -6.28 13.59
N PRO A 176 -0.89 -6.71 14.78
CA PRO A 176 -0.16 -7.97 14.90
C PRO A 176 -0.96 -9.17 14.38
N GLN A 177 -2.25 -9.27 14.75
CA GLN A 177 -3.12 -10.35 14.26
C GLN A 177 -3.35 -10.26 12.74
N ILE A 178 -3.49 -9.04 12.20
CA ILE A 178 -3.60 -8.83 10.75
C ILE A 178 -2.34 -9.36 10.05
N PHE A 179 -1.15 -9.00 10.55
CA PHE A 179 0.12 -9.38 9.97
C PHE A 179 0.39 -10.88 10.05
N ASP A 180 0.09 -11.51 11.19
CA ASP A 180 0.22 -12.96 11.35
C ASP A 180 -0.59 -13.73 10.29
N ALA A 181 -1.76 -13.23 9.91
CA ALA A 181 -2.60 -13.86 8.91
C ALA A 181 -2.14 -13.61 7.46
N VAL A 182 -1.77 -12.38 7.12
CA VAL A 182 -1.59 -11.99 5.70
C VAL A 182 -0.14 -11.76 5.28
N PHE A 183 0.78 -11.46 6.19
CA PHE A 183 2.09 -10.93 5.85
C PHE A 183 2.99 -11.98 5.18
N GLU A 184 3.41 -13.00 5.94
CA GLU A 184 4.34 -14.02 5.46
C GLU A 184 3.77 -14.82 4.28
N CYS A 185 2.50 -15.18 4.36
CA CYS A 185 1.86 -15.99 3.34
C CYS A 185 1.71 -15.26 2.00
N THR A 186 1.52 -13.93 2.02
CA THR A 186 1.49 -13.09 0.81
C THR A 186 2.90 -12.82 0.31
N LEU A 187 3.86 -12.55 1.20
CA LEU A 187 5.24 -12.30 0.80
C LEU A 187 5.82 -13.49 0.01
N ASN A 188 5.55 -14.71 0.46
CA ASN A 188 5.93 -15.95 -0.24
C ASN A 188 5.27 -16.15 -1.62
N MET A 189 4.21 -15.41 -1.93
CA MET A 189 3.60 -15.40 -3.27
C MET A 189 4.32 -14.43 -4.19
N ILE A 190 4.77 -13.29 -3.67
CA ILE A 190 5.25 -12.18 -4.48
C ILE A 190 6.77 -12.08 -4.58
N ASN A 191 7.52 -12.78 -3.73
CA ASN A 191 8.98 -12.67 -3.62
C ASN A 191 9.78 -13.61 -4.55
N LYS A 192 9.12 -14.43 -5.37
CA LYS A 192 9.78 -15.42 -6.25
C LYS A 192 10.18 -14.86 -7.61
N ASP A 193 9.40 -13.92 -8.10
CA ASP A 193 9.56 -13.25 -9.40
C ASP A 193 8.90 -11.86 -9.34
N PHE A 194 8.94 -11.12 -10.45
CA PHE A 194 8.37 -9.78 -10.59
C PHE A 194 7.06 -9.74 -11.41
N GLU A 195 6.49 -10.88 -11.80
CA GLU A 195 5.37 -10.98 -12.76
C GLU A 195 4.09 -11.58 -12.15
N GLU A 196 4.17 -12.63 -11.33
CA GLU A 196 3.01 -13.35 -10.79
C GLU A 196 2.28 -12.61 -9.65
N TYR A 197 0.94 -12.63 -9.61
CA TYR A 197 0.15 -11.95 -8.54
C TYR A 197 0.35 -10.41 -8.45
N PRO A 198 0.19 -9.65 -9.56
CA PRO A 198 0.38 -8.20 -9.55
C PRO A 198 -0.63 -7.45 -8.63
N GLU A 199 -1.86 -7.97 -8.50
CA GLU A 199 -2.86 -7.41 -7.58
C GLU A 199 -2.45 -7.59 -6.11
N HIS A 200 -1.93 -8.77 -5.73
CA HIS A 200 -1.42 -9.01 -4.38
C HIS A 200 -0.22 -8.12 -4.07
N ARG A 201 0.72 -7.95 -5.02
CA ARG A 201 1.86 -7.02 -4.85
C ARG A 201 1.39 -5.61 -4.53
N THR A 202 0.52 -5.07 -5.39
CA THR A 202 0.02 -3.70 -5.24
C THR A 202 -0.69 -3.55 -3.89
N ASN A 203 -1.62 -4.45 -3.56
CA ASN A 203 -2.42 -4.31 -2.36
C ASN A 203 -1.65 -4.61 -1.07
N PHE A 204 -0.63 -5.48 -1.12
CA PHE A 204 0.28 -5.74 -0.01
C PHE A 204 1.04 -4.47 0.39
N PHE A 205 1.63 -3.77 -0.59
CA PHE A 205 2.35 -2.52 -0.29
C PHE A 205 1.41 -1.37 0.09
N LEU A 206 0.18 -1.32 -0.44
CA LEU A 206 -0.83 -0.38 0.06
C LEU A 206 -1.17 -0.62 1.53
N LEU A 207 -1.32 -1.88 1.96
CA LEU A 207 -1.52 -2.21 3.37
C LEU A 207 -0.31 -1.82 4.21
N LEU A 208 0.90 -2.14 3.75
CA LEU A 208 2.12 -1.81 4.47
C LEU A 208 2.31 -0.29 4.62
N GLN A 209 2.00 0.48 3.57
CA GLN A 209 2.00 1.94 3.60
C GLN A 209 0.97 2.49 4.60
N ALA A 210 -0.25 1.95 4.61
CA ALA A 210 -1.29 2.36 5.54
C ALA A 210 -0.87 2.11 7.00
N VAL A 211 -0.32 0.92 7.29
CA VAL A 211 0.17 0.58 8.64
C VAL A 211 1.32 1.48 9.06
N ASN A 212 2.29 1.72 8.18
CA ASN A 212 3.41 2.62 8.48
C ASN A 212 2.92 4.05 8.77
N SER A 213 1.97 4.55 7.98
CA SER A 213 1.52 5.95 8.08
C SER A 213 0.61 6.21 9.28
N HIS A 214 -0.22 5.23 9.68
CA HIS A 214 -1.28 5.44 10.67
C HIS A 214 -1.18 4.56 11.92
N CYS A 215 -0.33 3.54 11.92
CA CYS A 215 -0.21 2.55 12.99
C CYS A 215 1.27 2.21 13.28
N PHE A 216 2.19 3.15 13.11
CA PHE A 216 3.63 2.93 13.33
C PHE A 216 3.99 2.24 14.66
N PRO A 217 3.32 2.54 15.81
CA PRO A 217 3.60 1.85 17.07
C PRO A 217 3.45 0.32 16.99
N ALA A 218 2.66 -0.21 16.05
CA ALA A 218 2.55 -1.65 15.83
C ALA A 218 3.87 -2.27 15.34
N PHE A 219 4.67 -1.55 14.55
CA PHE A 219 6.00 -2.03 14.13
C PHE A 219 6.99 -2.12 15.29
N LEU A 220 6.80 -1.32 16.33
CA LEU A 220 7.61 -1.40 17.55
C LEU A 220 7.15 -2.55 18.47
N ALA A 221 5.92 -3.04 18.28
CA ALA A 221 5.35 -4.12 19.07
C ALA A 221 5.62 -5.52 18.48
N ILE A 222 5.94 -5.63 17.19
CA ILE A 222 6.26 -6.92 16.56
C ILE A 222 7.69 -7.38 16.88
N PRO A 223 7.96 -8.70 16.84
CA PRO A 223 9.31 -9.23 17.04
C PRO A 223 10.34 -8.65 16.03
N PRO A 224 11.62 -8.45 16.41
CA PRO A 224 12.64 -7.92 15.53
C PRO A 224 12.83 -8.71 14.22
N ALA A 225 12.63 -10.03 14.24
CA ALA A 225 12.68 -10.86 13.05
C ALA A 225 11.54 -10.55 12.05
N GLN A 226 10.33 -10.27 12.55
CA GLN A 226 9.21 -9.84 11.70
C GLN A 226 9.44 -8.41 11.18
N PHE A 227 9.98 -7.52 12.01
CA PHE A 227 10.35 -6.17 11.55
C PHE A 227 11.41 -6.20 10.45
N LYS A 228 12.41 -7.10 10.56
CA LYS A 228 13.37 -7.32 9.47
C LYS A 228 12.66 -7.74 8.18
N LEU A 229 11.67 -8.64 8.25
CA LEU A 229 10.92 -9.08 7.08
C LEU A 229 10.10 -7.94 6.45
N VAL A 230 9.57 -7.02 7.27
CA VAL A 230 8.97 -5.76 6.82
C VAL A 230 9.98 -4.93 6.04
N LEU A 231 11.15 -4.66 6.61
CA LEU A 231 12.19 -3.87 5.97
C LEU A 231 12.69 -4.52 4.65
N ASP A 232 12.92 -5.83 4.66
CA ASP A 232 13.31 -6.61 3.48
C ASP A 232 12.23 -6.52 2.38
N SER A 233 10.94 -6.53 2.73
CA SER A 233 9.84 -6.36 1.77
C SER A 233 9.80 -4.95 1.16
N ILE A 234 10.12 -3.90 1.94
CA ILE A 234 10.23 -2.52 1.44
C ILE A 234 11.40 -2.40 0.46
N ILE A 235 12.55 -3.02 0.79
CA ILE A 235 13.71 -3.09 -0.09
C ILE A 235 13.38 -3.80 -1.40
N TRP A 236 12.67 -4.92 -1.31
CA TRP A 236 12.21 -5.63 -2.49
C TRP A 236 11.28 -4.76 -3.35
N ALA A 237 10.39 -3.98 -2.74
CA ALA A 237 9.47 -3.09 -3.45
C ALA A 237 10.21 -2.03 -4.27
N PHE A 238 11.14 -1.27 -3.65
CA PHE A 238 11.83 -0.20 -4.37
C PHE A 238 12.86 -0.69 -5.39
N LYS A 239 13.22 -1.98 -5.36
CA LYS A 239 14.03 -2.65 -6.39
C LYS A 239 13.19 -3.14 -7.58
N HIS A 240 11.87 -3.08 -7.50
CA HIS A 240 10.99 -3.63 -8.53
C HIS A 240 11.09 -2.84 -9.83
N THR A 241 10.99 -3.54 -10.96
CA THR A 241 10.91 -2.94 -12.31
C THR A 241 9.59 -2.21 -12.59
N MET A 242 8.53 -2.49 -11.83
CA MET A 242 7.24 -1.82 -11.97
C MET A 242 7.27 -0.50 -11.21
N ARG A 243 7.23 0.61 -11.96
CA ARG A 243 7.36 1.97 -11.41
C ARG A 243 6.44 2.25 -10.23
N ASN A 244 5.17 1.88 -10.32
CA ASN A 244 4.20 2.11 -9.24
C ASN A 244 4.58 1.38 -7.93
N VAL A 245 5.10 0.16 -8.01
CA VAL A 245 5.55 -0.60 -6.83
C VAL A 245 6.84 0.01 -6.27
N ALA A 246 7.77 0.39 -7.15
CA ALA A 246 9.02 1.01 -6.73
C ALA A 246 8.80 2.35 -6.01
N ASP A 247 7.98 3.22 -6.60
CA ASP A 247 7.61 4.52 -6.04
C ASP A 247 6.92 4.34 -4.66
N THR A 248 6.02 3.38 -4.55
CA THR A 248 5.35 3.05 -3.27
C THR A 248 6.38 2.57 -2.24
N GLY A 249 7.32 1.70 -2.62
CA GLY A 249 8.40 1.23 -1.75
C GLY A 249 9.26 2.37 -1.20
N LEU A 250 9.64 3.32 -2.05
CA LEU A 250 10.41 4.51 -1.64
C LEU A 250 9.61 5.42 -0.70
N GLN A 251 8.32 5.62 -0.96
CA GLN A 251 7.44 6.40 -0.07
C GLN A 251 7.29 5.75 1.30
N ILE A 252 7.12 4.42 1.35
CA ILE A 252 7.05 3.66 2.61
C ILE A 252 8.37 3.84 3.37
N LEU A 253 9.52 3.66 2.71
CA LEU A 253 10.82 3.81 3.36
C LEU A 253 11.02 5.23 3.92
N PHE A 254 10.69 6.26 3.14
CA PHE A 254 10.84 7.64 3.59
C PHE A 254 9.99 7.94 4.83
N THR A 255 8.72 7.52 4.81
CA THR A 255 7.80 7.66 5.94
C THR A 255 8.28 6.85 7.15
N LEU A 256 8.83 5.64 6.93
CA LEU A 256 9.39 4.80 7.99
C LEU A 256 10.55 5.53 8.69
N LEU A 257 11.48 6.11 7.92
CA LEU A 257 12.63 6.83 8.46
C LEU A 257 12.21 8.08 9.26
N GLN A 258 11.16 8.77 8.82
CA GLN A 258 10.58 9.91 9.53
C GLN A 258 9.91 9.46 10.85
N ASN A 259 9.13 8.38 10.81
CA ASN A 259 8.47 7.84 12.00
C ASN A 259 9.48 7.33 13.03
N VAL A 260 10.53 6.61 12.60
CA VAL A 260 11.62 6.16 13.47
C VAL A 260 12.28 7.36 14.17
N ALA A 261 12.49 8.47 13.46
CA ALA A 261 13.09 9.66 14.05
C ALA A 261 12.24 10.33 15.14
N GLN A 262 10.93 10.08 15.17
CA GLN A 262 10.05 10.53 16.25
C GLN A 262 10.10 9.62 17.49
N GLU A 263 10.58 8.39 17.34
CA GLU A 263 10.58 7.36 18.39
C GLU A 263 11.99 7.18 18.99
N GLU A 264 12.39 8.13 19.83
CA GLU A 264 13.76 8.25 20.36
C GLU A 264 14.31 6.95 20.98
N ALA A 265 13.45 6.18 21.65
CA ALA A 265 13.83 4.93 22.32
C ALA A 265 14.27 3.83 21.33
N ALA A 266 13.62 3.75 20.16
CA ALA A 266 13.90 2.73 19.15
C ALA A 266 14.85 3.23 18.05
N ALA A 267 14.89 4.56 17.83
CA ALA A 267 15.64 5.19 16.75
C ALA A 267 17.11 4.75 16.71
N GLN A 268 17.79 4.81 17.84
CA GLN A 268 19.23 4.51 17.90
C GLN A 268 19.53 3.05 17.58
N SER A 269 18.73 2.11 18.09
CA SER A 269 18.87 0.69 17.74
C SER A 269 18.54 0.42 16.28
N PHE A 270 17.54 1.09 15.73
CA PHE A 270 17.19 1.00 14.31
C PHE A 270 18.35 1.48 13.43
N TYR A 271 18.92 2.66 13.72
CA TYR A 271 20.04 3.20 12.94
C TYR A 271 21.26 2.30 13.00
N GLN A 272 21.62 1.81 14.19
CA GLN A 272 22.74 0.88 14.34
C GLN A 272 22.56 -0.42 13.52
N THR A 273 21.32 -0.89 13.39
CA THR A 273 21.02 -2.19 12.77
C THR A 273 20.85 -2.07 11.25
N TYR A 274 20.15 -1.03 10.77
CA TYR A 274 19.65 -0.97 9.40
C TYR A 274 20.17 0.22 8.58
N PHE A 275 20.81 1.23 9.17
CA PHE A 275 21.14 2.47 8.43
C PHE A 275 22.08 2.22 7.24
N CYS A 276 23.17 1.48 7.45
CA CYS A 276 24.14 1.17 6.40
C CYS A 276 23.55 0.22 5.34
N ASP A 277 22.72 -0.74 5.78
CA ASP A 277 22.04 -1.70 4.90
C ASP A 277 21.05 -0.99 3.96
N ILE A 278 20.25 -0.06 4.50
CA ILE A 278 19.36 0.81 3.72
C ILE A 278 20.17 1.66 2.74
N LEU A 279 21.25 2.32 3.19
CA LEU A 279 22.11 3.11 2.29
C LEU A 279 22.64 2.27 1.14
N GLN A 280 23.18 1.09 1.41
CA GLN A 280 23.70 0.19 0.39
C GLN A 280 22.63 -0.18 -0.62
N HIS A 281 21.43 -0.51 -0.17
CA HIS A 281 20.33 -0.85 -1.05
C HIS A 281 19.82 0.33 -1.88
N ILE A 282 19.72 1.53 -1.31
CA ILE A 282 19.38 2.73 -2.09
C ILE A 282 20.44 2.99 -3.14
N PHE A 283 21.74 2.96 -2.80
CA PHE A 283 22.80 3.17 -3.79
C PHE A 283 22.76 2.13 -4.90
N SER A 284 22.48 0.86 -4.58
CA SER A 284 22.36 -0.18 -5.61
C SER A 284 21.27 0.11 -6.64
N VAL A 285 20.19 0.81 -6.25
CA VAL A 285 19.07 1.18 -7.12
C VAL A 285 19.31 2.52 -7.80
N VAL A 286 19.86 3.51 -7.08
CA VAL A 286 20.22 4.82 -7.65
C VAL A 286 21.20 4.65 -8.81
N THR A 287 22.13 3.72 -8.71
CA THR A 287 23.13 3.47 -9.76
C THR A 287 22.64 2.53 -10.87
N ASP A 288 21.42 2.00 -10.77
CA ASP A 288 20.78 1.18 -11.81
C ASP A 288 19.98 2.07 -12.76
N THR A 289 20.15 1.83 -14.06
CA THR A 289 19.50 2.60 -15.12
C THR A 289 18.02 2.32 -15.25
N SER A 290 17.59 1.17 -14.75
CA SER A 290 16.19 0.73 -14.76
C SER A 290 15.31 1.49 -13.77
N HIS A 291 15.91 2.26 -12.85
CA HIS A 291 15.20 2.92 -11.73
C HIS A 291 15.31 4.45 -11.75
N THR A 292 15.75 5.04 -12.86
CA THR A 292 15.90 6.50 -13.03
C THR A 292 14.61 7.29 -12.76
N ALA A 293 13.44 6.67 -12.96
CA ALA A 293 12.15 7.28 -12.65
C ALA A 293 11.96 7.62 -11.15
N GLY A 294 12.69 6.95 -10.25
CA GLY A 294 12.63 7.17 -8.79
C GLY A 294 13.63 8.20 -8.27
N LEU A 295 14.41 8.87 -9.13
CA LEU A 295 15.56 9.69 -8.74
C LEU A 295 15.21 10.78 -7.70
N THR A 296 14.03 11.40 -7.80
CA THR A 296 13.58 12.42 -6.85
C THR A 296 13.37 11.87 -5.45
N MET A 297 12.75 10.70 -5.34
CA MET A 297 12.57 10.03 -4.06
C MET A 297 13.90 9.51 -3.52
N HIS A 298 14.79 9.00 -4.38
CA HIS A 298 16.14 8.63 -3.96
C HIS A 298 16.93 9.82 -3.40
N ALA A 299 16.90 10.97 -4.09
CA ALA A 299 17.52 12.19 -3.62
C ALA A 299 16.94 12.63 -2.27
N SER A 300 15.60 12.60 -2.14
CA SER A 300 14.91 12.97 -0.90
C SER A 300 15.30 12.07 0.28
N ILE A 301 15.35 10.74 0.08
CA ILE A 301 15.71 9.79 1.13
C ILE A 301 17.19 9.94 1.50
N LEU A 302 18.10 9.99 0.52
CA LEU A 302 19.53 10.15 0.78
C LEU A 302 19.80 11.48 1.48
N ALA A 303 19.28 12.59 0.98
CA ALA A 303 19.42 13.91 1.60
C ALA A 303 18.97 13.88 3.07
N TYR A 304 17.80 13.29 3.36
CA TYR A 304 17.32 13.10 4.73
C TYR A 304 18.29 12.26 5.58
N MET A 305 18.74 11.11 5.08
CA MET A 305 19.66 10.23 5.81
C MET A 305 21.01 10.91 6.11
N PHE A 306 21.58 11.65 5.14
CA PHE A 306 22.84 12.38 5.34
C PHE A 306 22.69 13.56 6.30
N ASN A 307 21.58 14.30 6.22
CA ASN A 307 21.27 15.37 7.18
C ASN A 307 21.12 14.83 8.61
N LEU A 308 20.51 13.66 8.79
CA LEU A 308 20.36 12.99 10.09
C LEU A 308 21.72 12.68 10.75
N VAL A 309 22.72 12.31 9.93
CA VAL A 309 24.10 12.09 10.40
C VAL A 309 24.78 13.41 10.76
N GLU A 310 24.63 14.44 9.93
CA GLU A 310 25.27 15.75 10.13
C GLU A 310 24.74 16.49 11.36
N GLU A 311 23.43 16.45 11.62
CA GLU A 311 22.80 17.06 12.79
C GLU A 311 23.07 16.30 14.10
N GLY A 312 23.76 15.16 14.04
CA GLY A 312 24.08 14.36 15.22
C GLY A 312 22.86 13.65 15.82
N LYS A 313 21.80 13.41 15.03
CA LYS A 313 20.61 12.67 15.46
C LYS A 313 20.89 11.18 15.67
N ILE A 314 21.92 10.64 15.00
CA ILE A 314 22.46 9.30 15.29
C ILE A 314 23.57 9.46 16.33
N SER A 315 23.25 9.20 17.59
CA SER A 315 24.21 9.26 18.70
C SER A 315 24.98 7.95 18.89
N THR A 316 24.38 6.82 18.51
CA THR A 316 25.03 5.51 18.61
C THR A 316 26.09 5.34 17.51
N PRO A 317 27.26 4.75 17.80
CA PRO A 317 28.26 4.49 16.77
C PRO A 317 27.72 3.51 15.73
N LEU A 318 27.69 3.93 14.47
CA LEU A 318 27.30 3.09 13.34
C LEU A 318 28.36 2.02 13.01
N ASN A 319 29.59 2.22 13.50
CA ASN A 319 30.65 1.21 13.49
C ASN A 319 31.09 0.91 14.93
N PRO A 320 30.51 -0.12 15.58
CA PRO A 320 30.88 -0.48 16.94
C PRO A 320 32.36 -0.91 17.08
N GLY A 321 32.98 -1.38 15.99
CA GLY A 321 34.36 -1.86 15.97
C GLY A 321 35.42 -0.76 15.87
N ASN A 322 35.05 0.46 15.47
CA ASN A 322 35.96 1.59 15.36
C ASN A 322 35.22 2.90 15.71
N PRO A 323 35.47 3.50 16.89
CA PRO A 323 34.74 4.66 17.40
C PRO A 323 35.19 5.95 16.70
N VAL A 324 34.94 6.02 15.40
CA VAL A 324 35.13 7.21 14.56
C VAL A 324 33.81 8.02 14.56
N ASN A 325 33.91 9.33 14.36
CA ASN A 325 32.73 10.18 14.13
C ASN A 325 31.85 9.57 13.02
N ASN A 326 30.54 9.45 13.28
CA ASN A 326 29.56 8.87 12.35
C ASN A 326 29.62 9.52 10.95
N GLN A 327 29.84 10.83 10.86
CA GLN A 327 30.00 11.53 9.58
C GLN A 327 31.21 11.02 8.80
N MET A 328 32.37 10.93 9.43
CA MET A 328 33.59 10.41 8.80
C MET A 328 33.45 8.94 8.42
N PHE A 329 32.83 8.14 9.29
CA PHE A 329 32.56 6.74 9.02
C PHE A 329 31.67 6.56 7.78
N ILE A 330 30.56 7.30 7.69
CA ILE A 330 29.66 7.22 6.53
C ILE A 330 30.34 7.71 5.25
N GLN A 331 31.16 8.76 5.32
CA GLN A 331 31.94 9.20 4.16
C GLN A 331 32.87 8.09 3.63
N GLU A 332 33.61 7.44 4.52
CA GLU A 332 34.52 6.35 4.16
C GLU A 332 33.76 5.11 3.69
N TYR A 333 32.67 4.75 4.36
CA TYR A 333 31.81 3.63 4.00
C TYR A 333 31.23 3.78 2.59
N VAL A 334 30.63 4.93 2.28
CA VAL A 334 30.04 5.19 0.95
C VAL A 334 31.13 5.28 -0.11
N ALA A 335 32.28 5.91 0.18
CA ALA A 335 33.40 5.95 -0.76
C ALA A 335 33.90 4.55 -1.12
N ASN A 336 34.07 3.67 -0.12
CA ASN A 336 34.48 2.29 -0.33
C ASN A 336 33.42 1.48 -1.08
N LEU A 337 32.14 1.65 -0.75
CA LEU A 337 31.03 1.02 -1.45
C LEU A 337 31.07 1.35 -2.95
N LEU A 338 31.11 2.64 -3.29
CA LEU A 338 31.15 3.10 -4.68
C LEU A 338 32.42 2.69 -5.40
N LYS A 339 33.58 2.74 -4.74
CA LYS A 339 34.85 2.30 -5.33
C LYS A 339 34.87 0.80 -5.63
N SER A 340 34.25 -0.01 -4.77
CA SER A 340 34.13 -1.45 -4.98
C SER A 340 33.18 -1.79 -6.14
N ALA A 341 32.09 -1.04 -6.30
CA ALA A 341 31.10 -1.24 -7.36
C ALA A 341 31.60 -0.70 -8.72
N PHE A 342 32.31 0.43 -8.70
CA PHE A 342 32.78 1.14 -9.89
C PHE A 342 34.29 1.40 -9.80
N PRO A 343 35.13 0.36 -9.98
CA PRO A 343 36.59 0.46 -9.79
C PRO A 343 37.28 1.40 -10.78
N HIS A 344 36.60 1.76 -11.88
CA HIS A 344 37.08 2.69 -12.89
C HIS A 344 37.01 4.16 -12.45
N LEU A 345 36.19 4.50 -11.45
CA LEU A 345 36.12 5.86 -10.91
C LEU A 345 37.43 6.23 -10.20
N GLN A 346 37.92 7.44 -10.40
CA GLN A 346 39.08 7.96 -9.68
C GLN A 346 38.72 8.31 -8.23
N ASP A 347 39.68 8.20 -7.31
CA ASP A 347 39.43 8.50 -5.88
C ASP A 347 38.98 9.95 -5.67
N ALA A 348 39.46 10.88 -6.50
CA ALA A 348 39.01 12.27 -6.49
C ALA A 348 37.53 12.43 -6.87
N GLN A 349 37.04 11.67 -7.85
CA GLN A 349 35.63 11.69 -8.27
C GLN A 349 34.73 11.15 -7.16
N VAL A 350 35.09 10.00 -6.59
CA VAL A 350 34.34 9.38 -5.48
C VAL A 350 34.31 10.31 -4.27
N LYS A 351 35.45 10.90 -3.90
CA LYS A 351 35.54 11.83 -2.76
C LYS A 351 34.70 13.09 -2.99
N LEU A 352 34.73 13.66 -4.18
CA LEU A 352 33.92 14.83 -4.55
C LEU A 352 32.43 14.50 -4.46
N PHE A 353 32.03 13.35 -5.00
CA PHE A 353 30.65 12.89 -4.95
C PHE A 353 30.16 12.74 -3.51
N VAL A 354 30.89 11.98 -2.68
CA VAL A 354 30.53 11.76 -1.28
C VAL A 354 30.49 13.05 -0.47
N THR A 355 31.40 13.99 -0.74
CA THR A 355 31.38 15.32 -0.10
C THR A 355 30.11 16.09 -0.47
N GLY A 356 29.72 16.05 -1.75
CA GLY A 356 28.49 16.69 -2.23
C GLY A 356 27.21 16.13 -1.58
N LEU A 357 27.18 14.84 -1.22
CA LEU A 357 26.06 14.23 -0.50
C LEU A 357 25.83 14.84 0.90
N PHE A 358 26.86 15.40 1.53
CA PHE A 358 26.68 16.17 2.76
C PHE A 358 26.37 17.64 2.45
N SER A 359 27.13 18.26 1.55
CA SER A 359 26.97 19.70 1.25
C SER A 359 25.61 20.09 0.67
N LEU A 360 24.92 19.17 -0.02
CA LEU A 360 23.66 19.43 -0.73
C LEU A 360 22.44 18.81 -0.01
N ASN A 361 22.60 18.22 1.18
CA ASN A 361 21.54 17.46 1.86
C ASN A 361 20.31 18.28 2.30
N GLN A 362 20.33 19.61 2.15
CA GLN A 362 19.21 20.51 2.41
C GLN A 362 18.56 21.07 1.12
N ASP A 363 19.15 20.82 -0.06
CA ASP A 363 18.65 21.28 -1.36
C ASP A 363 18.38 20.06 -2.25
N ILE A 364 17.14 19.54 -2.20
CA ILE A 364 16.75 18.32 -2.93
C ILE A 364 16.95 18.48 -4.45
N PRO A 365 16.55 19.59 -5.10
CA PRO A 365 16.86 19.82 -6.51
C PRO A 365 18.36 19.72 -6.82
N ALA A 366 19.23 20.41 -6.06
CA ALA A 366 20.67 20.35 -6.28
C ALA A 366 21.25 18.95 -6.01
N PHE A 367 20.77 18.28 -4.96
CA PHE A 367 21.14 16.89 -4.64
C PHE A 367 20.78 15.93 -5.78
N LYS A 368 19.59 16.11 -6.38
CA LYS A 368 19.12 15.33 -7.51
C LYS A 368 20.02 15.50 -8.73
N GLU A 369 20.41 16.73 -9.06
CA GLU A 369 21.37 17.00 -10.13
C GLU A 369 22.74 16.38 -9.82
N HIS A 370 23.20 16.44 -8.57
CA HIS A 370 24.45 15.80 -8.16
C HIS A 370 24.43 14.27 -8.31
N LEU A 371 23.31 13.61 -8.00
CA LEU A 371 23.12 12.18 -8.29
C LEU A 371 23.10 11.91 -9.81
N ARG A 372 22.47 12.80 -10.59
CA ARG A 372 22.39 12.70 -12.05
C ARG A 372 23.78 12.81 -12.69
N ASP A 373 24.58 13.79 -12.28
CA ASP A 373 25.95 13.97 -12.75
C ASP A 373 26.82 12.75 -12.45
N PHE A 374 26.65 12.16 -11.26
CA PHE A 374 27.34 10.92 -10.91
C PHE A 374 26.89 9.74 -11.78
N LEU A 375 25.59 9.63 -12.06
CA LEU A 375 25.03 8.63 -12.97
C LEU A 375 25.58 8.78 -14.39
N VAL A 376 25.82 10.00 -14.87
CA VAL A 376 26.49 10.23 -16.16
C VAL A 376 27.94 9.78 -16.10
N GLN A 377 28.69 10.14 -15.04
CA GLN A 377 30.10 9.77 -14.88
C GLN A 377 30.34 8.24 -14.88
N ILE A 378 29.46 7.46 -14.22
CA ILE A 378 29.58 6.00 -14.25
C ILE A 378 29.21 5.41 -15.62
N LYS A 379 28.39 6.11 -16.42
CA LYS A 379 27.86 5.63 -17.71
C LYS A 379 28.65 6.06 -18.94
N GLU A 380 29.40 7.16 -18.89
CA GLU A 380 30.28 7.58 -20.00
C GLU A 380 31.26 6.46 -20.41
N PHE A 381 31.55 5.54 -19.48
CA PHE A 381 32.35 4.34 -19.75
C PHE A 381 31.54 3.16 -20.33
N ALA A 382 30.22 3.08 -20.07
CA ALA A 382 29.34 1.98 -20.46
C ALA A 382 28.60 2.20 -21.80
N GLY A 383 28.44 3.45 -22.25
CA GLY A 383 27.81 3.78 -23.54
C GLY A 383 26.27 3.69 -23.56
N GLU A 384 25.62 3.77 -22.40
CA GLU A 384 24.15 3.72 -22.27
C GLU A 384 23.47 5.08 -22.46
N ASP A 385 22.21 5.08 -22.92
CA ASP A 385 21.39 6.29 -23.08
C ASP A 385 21.06 6.94 -21.71
N THR A 386 21.12 8.27 -21.65
CA THR A 386 20.92 9.09 -20.44
C THR A 386 19.62 9.88 -20.47
N SER A 387 18.83 9.74 -21.53
CA SER A 387 17.59 10.50 -21.77
C SER A 387 16.52 10.33 -20.67
N ASP A 388 16.46 9.16 -20.01
CA ASP A 388 15.49 8.87 -18.95
C ASP A 388 15.72 9.65 -17.63
N LEU A 389 16.88 10.29 -17.46
CA LEU A 389 17.19 11.07 -16.25
C LEU A 389 16.36 12.35 -16.11
N PHE A 390 15.72 12.81 -17.18
CA PHE A 390 15.00 14.10 -17.27
C PHE A 390 13.46 13.94 -17.32
N LEU A 391 12.94 12.75 -16.98
CA LEU A 391 11.50 12.45 -17.07
C LEU A 391 10.61 13.38 -16.23
N GLU A 392 11.04 13.76 -15.03
CA GLU A 392 10.24 14.61 -14.14
C GLU A 392 10.18 16.07 -14.60
N GLU A 393 11.27 16.63 -15.14
CA GLU A 393 11.27 17.96 -15.74
C GLU A 393 10.32 18.02 -16.94
N ARG A 394 10.30 16.94 -17.73
CA ARG A 394 9.33 16.76 -18.80
C ARG A 394 7.90 16.66 -18.26
N GLU A 395 7.65 15.92 -17.18
CA GLU A 395 6.33 15.82 -16.55
C GLU A 395 5.86 17.17 -16.00
N THR A 396 6.74 17.93 -15.37
CA THR A 396 6.45 19.26 -14.81
C THR A 396 6.12 20.26 -15.92
N ALA A 397 6.90 20.28 -17.01
CA ALA A 397 6.63 21.10 -18.18
C ALA A 397 5.29 20.73 -18.85
N LEU A 398 4.98 19.44 -18.95
CA LEU A 398 3.70 18.97 -19.47
C LEU A 398 2.52 19.37 -18.57
N ARG A 399 2.66 19.26 -17.23
CA ARG A 399 1.64 19.72 -16.29
C ARG A 399 1.39 21.22 -16.40
N GLN A 400 2.44 22.04 -16.46
CA GLN A 400 2.30 23.50 -16.65
C GLN A 400 1.60 23.82 -17.97
N ALA A 401 2.00 23.19 -19.07
CA ALA A 401 1.35 23.38 -20.37
C ALA A 401 -0.13 22.95 -20.34
N GLN A 402 -0.46 21.88 -19.61
CA GLN A 402 -1.83 21.39 -19.47
C GLN A 402 -2.68 22.30 -18.58
N GLU A 403 -2.12 22.86 -17.50
CA GLU A 403 -2.78 23.87 -16.66
C GLU A 403 -3.04 25.17 -17.43
N GLU A 404 -2.07 25.65 -18.21
CA GLU A 404 -2.26 26.83 -19.06
C GLU A 404 -3.35 26.60 -20.11
N LYS A 405 -3.32 25.43 -20.76
CA LYS A 405 -4.38 25.02 -21.69
C LYS A 405 -5.75 24.97 -21.00
N HIS A 406 -5.83 24.41 -19.79
CA HIS A 406 -7.08 24.35 -19.03
C HIS A 406 -7.59 25.75 -18.65
N LYS A 407 -6.71 26.66 -18.21
CA LYS A 407 -7.06 28.08 -17.95
C LYS A 407 -7.63 28.78 -19.18
N LEU A 408 -7.07 28.51 -20.36
CA LEU A 408 -7.59 29.03 -21.63
C LEU A 408 -8.95 28.42 -22.02
N GLN A 409 -9.20 27.16 -21.67
CA GLN A 409 -10.49 26.51 -21.92
C GLN A 409 -11.59 27.01 -20.98
N MET A 410 -11.25 27.30 -19.72
CA MET A 410 -12.16 27.90 -18.73
C MET A 410 -12.61 29.32 -19.12
N SER A 411 -11.80 30.07 -19.88
CA SER A 411 -12.14 31.44 -20.28
C SER A 411 -13.12 31.52 -21.45
N VAL A 412 -13.44 30.39 -22.10
CA VAL A 412 -14.38 30.32 -23.23
C VAL A 412 -15.62 29.50 -22.83
N PRO A 413 -16.79 30.15 -22.67
CA PRO A 413 -18.02 29.46 -22.33
C PRO A 413 -18.39 28.36 -23.35
N GLY A 414 -18.71 27.16 -22.86
CA GLY A 414 -19.16 26.03 -23.68
C GLY A 414 -18.06 25.08 -24.18
N ILE A 415 -16.78 25.32 -23.87
CA ILE A 415 -15.69 24.39 -24.20
C ILE A 415 -15.58 23.22 -23.22
N LEU A 416 -15.86 23.46 -21.94
CA LEU A 416 -15.78 22.44 -20.88
C LEU A 416 -17.14 21.79 -20.65
N ASN A 417 -17.13 20.50 -20.33
CA ASN A 417 -18.34 19.78 -19.96
C ASN A 417 -18.92 20.39 -18.66
N PRO A 418 -20.24 20.55 -18.49
CA PRO A 418 -20.83 21.02 -17.24
C PRO A 418 -20.42 20.22 -15.99
N HIS A 419 -20.02 18.95 -16.14
CA HIS A 419 -19.50 18.12 -15.05
C HIS A 419 -18.01 18.37 -14.71
N GLU A 420 -17.31 19.19 -15.50
CA GLU A 420 -15.90 19.58 -15.32
C GLU A 420 -15.76 20.99 -14.74
N ILE A 421 -16.87 21.74 -14.62
CA ILE A 421 -16.91 23.08 -14.04
C ILE A 421 -17.09 22.94 -12.52
N PRO A 422 -16.25 23.58 -11.68
CA PRO A 422 -16.45 23.61 -10.23
C PRO A 422 -17.82 24.21 -9.87
N GLU A 423 -18.57 23.57 -8.96
CA GLU A 423 -19.94 23.96 -8.59
C GLU A 423 -20.09 25.42 -8.13
N GLU A 424 -19.02 26.06 -7.67
CA GLU A 424 -18.99 27.47 -7.23
C GLU A 424 -19.12 28.51 -8.36
N MET A 425 -19.08 28.11 -9.64
CA MET A 425 -19.15 29.03 -10.80
C MET A 425 -20.47 28.93 -11.58
N CYS A 426 -21.48 28.23 -11.05
CA CYS A 426 -22.76 27.97 -11.72
C CYS A 426 -23.89 29.00 -11.44
N ASP A 427 -23.55 30.20 -10.97
CA ASP A 427 -24.52 31.29 -10.74
C ASP A 427 -24.69 32.23 -11.96
#